data_AF-A0A850JSC0-F1
#
_entry.id   AF-A0A850JSC0-F1
#
_cell.length_a   1.000
_cell.length_b   1.000
_cell.length_c   1.000
_cell.angle_alpha   90.00
_cell.angle_beta   90.00
_cell.angle_gamma   90.00
#
_symmetry.space_group_name_H-M   'P 1'
#
loop_
_entity.id
_entity.type
_entity.pdbx_description
1 polymer ?
#
loop_
_entity_poly.entity_id
_entity_poly.type
_entity_poly.pdbx_seq_one_letter_code
_entity_poly.pdbx_strand_id
1 'polypeptide(L)'
;MSGTMTARGVHSAAQSVPPPSPRHRPLPAPRPAHTAVGQLHAARMGLAEAAEASSPAVRYVCAHLAALRAAAAVLASKEPLETHRRGRPRSAGSASGSSTHTPREWA
;
A
#
# COMPACT_ATOMS: atom_id res chain seq x y z
N MET A 1 -29.73 -46.02 -60.62
CA MET A 1 -30.34 -44.69 -60.39
C MET A 1 -29.98 -44.26 -58.99
N SER A 2 -29.33 -43.10 -58.90
CA SER A 2 -28.67 -42.54 -57.72
C SER A 2 -29.63 -42.01 -56.65
N GLY A 3 -29.18 -41.99 -55.40
CA GLY A 3 -29.82 -41.29 -54.30
C GLY A 3 -28.86 -41.16 -53.12
N THR A 4 -27.85 -40.31 -53.23
CA THR A 4 -26.93 -39.97 -52.13
C THR A 4 -27.60 -38.98 -51.19
N MET A 5 -27.89 -39.44 -49.97
CA MET A 5 -28.52 -38.65 -48.92
C MET A 5 -27.47 -37.77 -48.22
N THR A 6 -27.50 -36.47 -48.47
CA THR A 6 -26.68 -35.46 -47.78
C THR A 6 -27.44 -34.89 -46.59
N ALA A 7 -27.17 -35.39 -45.39
CA ALA A 7 -27.63 -34.78 -44.15
C ALA A 7 -26.48 -33.96 -43.53
N ARG A 8 -26.44 -32.66 -43.86
CA ARG A 8 -25.55 -31.66 -43.25
C ARG A 8 -26.33 -30.97 -42.12
N GLY A 9 -26.22 -31.49 -40.90
CA GLY A 9 -26.90 -30.98 -39.71
C GLY A 9 -25.93 -30.27 -38.75
N VAL A 10 -25.87 -28.95 -38.89
CA VAL A 10 -25.62 -27.89 -37.89
C VAL A 10 -24.87 -28.23 -36.58
N HIS A 11 -23.65 -27.69 -36.47
CA HIS A 11 -22.93 -27.50 -35.22
C HIS A 11 -23.61 -26.38 -34.42
N SER A 12 -24.40 -26.75 -33.42
CA SER A 12 -24.89 -25.83 -32.39
C SER A 12 -23.74 -25.42 -31.50
N ALA A 13 -23.02 -24.36 -31.89
CA ALA A 13 -22.05 -23.69 -31.04
C ALA A 13 -22.81 -23.08 -29.85
N ALA A 14 -22.83 -23.79 -28.73
CA ALA A 14 -23.25 -23.26 -27.46
C ALA A 14 -22.40 -22.02 -27.16
N GLN A 15 -23.01 -20.84 -27.32
CA GLN A 15 -22.41 -19.57 -26.94
C GLN A 15 -22.13 -19.65 -25.44
N SER A 16 -20.85 -19.78 -25.08
CA SER A 16 -20.40 -19.65 -23.70
C SER A 16 -20.59 -18.19 -23.29
N VAL A 17 -21.65 -17.94 -22.53
CA VAL A 17 -21.85 -16.67 -21.85
C VAL A 17 -20.68 -16.48 -20.88
N PRO A 18 -19.87 -15.42 -20.98
CA PRO A 18 -18.79 -15.17 -20.03
C PRO A 18 -19.39 -14.86 -18.65
N PRO A 19 -18.81 -15.38 -17.55
CA PRO A 19 -19.31 -15.11 -16.22
C PRO A 19 -19.20 -13.60 -15.90
N PRO A 20 -20.15 -13.03 -15.14
CA PRO A 20 -20.10 -11.62 -14.78
C PRO A 20 -18.84 -11.32 -13.96
N SER A 21 -18.08 -10.32 -14.40
CA SER A 21 -16.88 -9.86 -13.71
C SER A 21 -17.22 -9.42 -12.27
N PRO A 22 -16.45 -9.82 -11.26
CA PRO A 22 -16.72 -9.44 -9.88
C PRO A 22 -16.63 -7.91 -9.74
N ARG A 23 -17.78 -7.28 -9.44
CA ARG A 23 -17.86 -5.85 -9.19
C ARG A 23 -17.01 -5.54 -7.96
N HIS A 24 -15.93 -4.78 -8.14
CA HIS A 24 -15.09 -4.29 -7.06
C HIS A 24 -15.93 -3.40 -6.15
N ARG A 25 -16.36 -3.92 -5.00
CA ARG A 25 -16.98 -3.12 -3.95
C ARG A 25 -15.89 -2.21 -3.37
N PRO A 26 -16.12 -0.88 -3.27
CA PRO A 26 -15.16 0.02 -2.63
C PRO A 26 -14.91 -0.46 -1.20
N LEU A 27 -13.67 -0.83 -0.89
CA LEU A 27 -13.28 -1.16 0.47
C LEU A 27 -13.24 0.14 1.29
N PRO A 28 -13.69 0.12 2.57
CA PRO A 28 -13.57 1.27 3.45
C PRO A 28 -12.13 1.76 3.49
N ALA A 29 -11.93 3.08 3.41
CA ALA A 29 -10.61 3.68 3.52
C ALA A 29 -9.90 3.17 4.80
N PRO A 30 -8.62 2.79 4.72
CA PRO A 30 -7.83 2.40 5.89
C PRO A 30 -7.93 3.51 6.94
N ARG A 31 -8.51 3.20 8.11
CA ARG A 31 -8.46 4.13 9.23
C ARG A 31 -6.99 4.26 9.64
N PRO A 32 -6.49 5.47 9.88
CA PRO A 32 -5.15 5.63 10.44
C PRO A 32 -5.03 4.69 11.64
N ALA A 33 -4.04 3.80 11.62
CA ALA A 33 -3.83 2.90 12.74
C ALA A 33 -3.79 3.76 14.02
N HIS A 34 -4.50 3.35 15.07
CA HIS A 34 -4.60 4.12 16.33
C HIS A 34 -3.20 4.54 16.84
N THR A 35 -2.18 3.75 16.50
CA THR A 35 -0.76 4.03 16.72
C THR A 35 -0.25 5.30 16.02
N ALA A 36 -0.66 5.61 14.78
CA ALA A 36 -0.22 6.80 14.06
C ALA A 36 -0.68 8.10 14.73
N VAL A 37 -1.93 8.14 15.22
CA VAL A 37 -2.46 9.30 15.95
C VAL A 37 -1.72 9.48 17.27
N GLY A 38 -1.47 8.38 18.01
CA GLY A 38 -0.68 8.40 19.25
C GLY A 38 0.76 8.90 19.03
N GLN A 39 1.42 8.44 17.95
CA GLN A 39 2.77 8.88 17.60
C GLN A 39 2.81 10.37 17.23
N LEU A 40 1.80 10.88 16.52
CA LEU A 40 1.71 12.29 16.19
C LEU A 40 1.46 13.16 17.44
N HIS A 41 0.66 12.69 18.39
CA HIS A 41 0.47 13.38 19.67
C HIS A 41 1.77 13.42 20.48
N ALA A 42 2.48 12.30 20.60
CA ALA A 42 3.77 12.24 21.27
C ALA A 42 4.82 13.14 20.61
N ALA A 43 4.83 13.22 19.28
CA ALA A 43 5.70 14.14 18.54
C ALA A 43 5.40 15.62 18.86
N ARG A 44 4.12 16.01 18.92
CA ARG A 44 3.74 17.39 19.31
C ARG A 44 4.20 17.72 20.72
N MET A 45 4.01 16.80 21.66
CA MET A 45 4.49 17.01 23.02
C MET A 45 6.02 17.16 23.06
N GLY A 46 6.75 16.30 22.35
CA GLY A 46 8.21 16.40 22.29
C GLY A 46 8.72 17.72 21.67
N LEU A 47 7.99 18.30 20.72
CA LEU A 47 8.31 19.64 20.18
C LEU A 47 8.05 20.76 21.19
N ALA A 48 6.97 20.66 21.97
CA ALA A 48 6.69 21.62 23.04
C ALA A 48 7.80 21.57 24.11
N GLU A 49 8.17 20.38 24.58
CA GLU A 49 9.29 20.21 25.52
C GLU A 49 10.62 20.71 24.95
N ALA A 50 10.87 20.50 23.65
CA ALA A 50 12.05 21.05 23.00
C ALA A 50 12.04 22.59 23.00
N ALA A 51 10.88 23.23 22.81
CA ALA A 51 10.75 24.69 22.82
C ALA A 51 11.09 25.30 24.19
N GLU A 52 10.78 24.59 25.28
CA GLU A 52 11.08 24.99 26.66
C GLU A 52 12.53 24.69 27.08
N ALA A 53 13.25 23.82 26.35
CA ALA A 53 14.61 23.42 26.72
C ALA A 53 15.62 24.58 26.59
N SER A 54 16.23 25.00 27.71
CA SER A 54 17.20 26.11 27.75
C SER A 54 18.52 25.82 27.03
N SER A 55 18.93 24.55 26.93
CA SER A 55 20.15 24.15 26.23
C SER A 55 19.88 23.94 24.74
N PRO A 56 20.63 24.59 23.82
CA PRO A 56 20.49 24.38 22.38
C PRO A 56 20.69 22.92 21.96
N ALA A 57 21.64 22.22 22.57
CA ALA A 57 21.92 20.82 22.27
C ALA A 57 20.72 19.91 22.63
N VAL A 58 20.13 20.14 23.81
CA VAL A 58 18.95 19.38 24.27
C VAL A 58 17.73 19.68 23.40
N ARG A 59 17.50 20.96 23.09
CA ARG A 59 16.43 21.41 22.18
C ARG A 59 16.52 20.71 20.82
N TYR A 60 17.71 20.65 20.22
CA TYR A 60 17.92 19.97 18.95
C TYR A 60 17.59 18.47 19.02
N VAL A 61 18.12 17.76 20.01
CA VAL A 61 17.91 16.30 20.15
C VAL A 61 16.43 15.98 20.37
N CYS A 62 15.75 16.72 21.26
CA CYS A 62 14.32 16.55 21.52
C CYS A 62 13.49 16.82 20.27
N ALA A 63 13.77 17.92 19.55
CA ALA A 63 13.09 18.24 18.30
C ALA A 63 13.31 17.17 17.22
N HIS A 64 14.53 16.64 17.10
CA HIS A 64 14.85 15.60 16.14
C HIS A 64 14.11 14.29 16.43
N LEU A 65 14.09 13.84 17.69
CA LEU A 65 13.32 12.65 18.09
C LEU A 65 11.81 12.83 17.87
N ALA A 66 11.28 14.03 18.09
CA ALA A 66 9.89 14.35 17.78
C ALA A 66 9.60 14.29 16.28
N ALA A 67 10.49 14.84 15.45
CA ALA A 67 10.38 14.78 13.99
C ALA A 67 10.37 13.34 13.46
N LEU A 68 11.24 12.46 13.98
CA LEU A 68 11.28 11.04 13.62
C LEU A 68 9.96 10.32 13.94
N ARG A 69 9.35 10.61 15.10
CA ARG A 69 8.03 10.05 15.45
C ARG A 69 6.92 10.55 14.53
N ALA A 70 6.94 11.83 14.16
CA ALA A 70 6.00 12.38 13.19
C ALA A 70 6.17 11.72 11.81
N ALA A 71 7.41 11.53 11.34
CA ALA A 71 7.69 10.83 10.09
C ALA A 71 7.18 9.38 10.11
N ALA A 72 7.43 8.65 11.20
CA ALA A 72 6.92 7.30 11.38
C ALA A 72 5.38 7.25 11.35
N ALA A 73 4.70 8.23 11.97
CA ALA A 73 3.24 8.33 11.91
C ALA A 73 2.73 8.56 10.48
N VAL A 74 3.39 9.42 9.71
CA VAL A 74 3.06 9.66 8.30
C VAL A 74 3.26 8.40 7.46
N LEU A 75 4.37 7.68 7.65
CA LEU A 75 4.61 6.41 6.97
C LEU A 75 3.56 5.36 7.34
N ALA A 76 3.20 5.22 8.62
CA ALA A 76 2.16 4.31 9.07
C ALA A 76 0.76 4.65 8.49
N SER A 77 0.51 5.92 8.17
CA SER A 77 -0.73 6.34 7.50
C SER A 77 -0.73 6.09 6.00
N LYS A 78 0.46 6.00 5.38
CA LYS A 78 0.65 5.78 3.95
C LYS A 78 0.75 4.30 3.57
N GLU A 79 1.07 3.44 4.53
CA GLU A 79 1.26 2.00 4.30
C GLU A 79 -0.05 1.37 3.78
N PRO A 80 -0.09 0.94 2.50
CA PRO A 80 -1.25 0.26 1.94
C PRO A 80 -1.44 -1.06 2.68
N LEU A 81 -2.67 -1.34 3.09
CA LEU A 81 -3.13 -2.50 3.86
C LEU A 81 -2.74 -3.91 3.33
N GLU A 82 -1.91 -4.01 2.28
CA GLU A 82 -1.34 -5.23 1.73
C GLU A 82 -0.41 -5.95 2.72
N THR A 83 0.27 -5.24 3.62
CA THR A 83 1.16 -5.87 4.63
C THR A 83 0.40 -6.50 5.80
N HIS A 84 -0.85 -6.07 6.04
CA HIS A 84 -1.68 -6.53 7.17
C HIS A 84 -2.55 -7.75 6.85
N ARG A 85 -2.60 -8.22 5.59
CA ARG A 85 -3.27 -9.48 5.23
C ARG A 85 -2.34 -10.68 5.38
N ARG A 86 -1.74 -10.83 6.57
CA ARG A 86 -1.01 -12.04 6.98
C ARG A 86 -1.98 -13.21 7.16
N GLY A 87 -2.41 -13.79 6.05
CA GLY A 87 -3.30 -14.95 6.05
C GLY A 87 -3.53 -15.58 4.68
N ARG A 88 -2.98 -15.02 3.58
CA ARG A 88 -3.08 -15.68 2.27
C ARG A 88 -1.76 -15.62 1.49
N PRO A 89 -1.11 -16.76 1.20
CA PRO A 89 -0.04 -16.78 0.23
C PRO A 89 -0.66 -16.54 -1.15
N ARG A 90 -0.41 -15.38 -1.75
CA ARG A 90 -0.43 -15.27 -3.21
C ARG A 90 0.99 -15.12 -3.67
N SER A 91 1.39 -16.11 -4.44
CA SER A 91 2.62 -16.23 -5.19
C SER A 91 2.87 -15.02 -6.10
N ALA A 92 4.13 -14.60 -6.07
CA ALA A 92 4.94 -14.11 -7.19
C ALA A 92 4.36 -13.02 -8.11
N GLY A 93 4.99 -11.84 -8.07
CA GLY A 93 4.83 -10.79 -9.07
C GLY A 93 5.81 -9.64 -8.86
N SER A 94 7.03 -9.81 -9.38
CA SER A 94 8.05 -8.81 -9.72
C SER A 94 7.64 -7.33 -9.65
N ALA A 95 8.40 -6.53 -8.91
CA ALA A 95 9.18 -5.39 -9.41
C ALA A 95 9.73 -4.56 -8.22
N SER A 96 10.91 -4.92 -7.72
CA SER A 96 11.78 -3.90 -7.11
C SER A 96 12.73 -3.46 -8.21
N GLY A 97 12.35 -2.41 -8.93
CA GLY A 97 13.31 -1.67 -9.72
C GLY A 97 14.37 -1.17 -8.74
N SER A 98 15.57 -1.73 -8.84
CA SER A 98 16.74 -1.29 -8.10
C SER A 98 16.92 0.20 -8.39
N SER A 99 16.43 1.05 -7.49
CA SER A 99 16.87 2.43 -7.46
C SER A 99 18.27 2.39 -6.87
N THR A 100 19.26 2.21 -7.74
CA THR A 100 20.66 2.51 -7.46
C THR A 100 20.73 4.01 -7.20
N HIS A 101 20.41 4.44 -5.98
CA HIS A 101 20.71 5.79 -5.54
C HIS A 101 22.22 5.85 -5.33
N THR A 102 22.97 6.19 -6.37
CA THR A 102 24.35 6.64 -6.21
C THR A 102 24.28 8.10 -5.78
N PRO A 103 24.60 8.46 -4.53
CA PRO A 103 24.75 9.86 -4.20
C PRO A 103 26.03 10.32 -4.87
N ARG A 104 25.92 11.15 -5.91
CA ARG A 104 27.06 11.70 -6.65
C ARG A 104 27.13 13.21 -6.49
N GLU A 105 27.17 13.69 -5.26
CA GLU A 105 27.23 15.15 -5.03
C GLU A 105 27.65 15.52 -3.60
N TRP A 106 28.86 15.11 -3.19
CA TRP A 106 29.61 15.86 -2.17
C TRP A 106 31.11 15.82 -2.50
N ALA A 107 31.48 16.44 -3.62
CA ALA A 107 32.84 16.86 -3.92
C ALA A 107 32.83 18.35 -4.22
#